data_AF-A0A4R1YVC3-F1
#
_entry.id   AF-A0A4R1YVC3-F1
#
_cell.length_a   1.000
_cell.length_b   1.000
_cell.length_c   1.000
_cell.angle_alpha   90.00
_cell.angle_beta   90.00
_cell.angle_gamma   90.00
#
_symmetry.space_group_name_H-M   'P 1'
#
loop_
_entity.id
_entity.type
_entity.pdbx_description
1 polymer ?
#
loop_
_entity_poly.entity_id
_entity_poly.type
_entity_poly.pdbx_seq_one_letter_code
_entity_poly.pdbx_strand_id
1 'polypeptide(L)'
;MKRVGVALLVVAVALTGCWEQKTKTFQGAVERVENGRISLNCSDEMNRGKRGAIDAIGYICDIETTSQTVYRDEDGSDLKASDFKTGEVVKVILTKAADFHASKPGKRYAETLILLHQDDVTRQDILRALGEKGLKLTAYDDPDVISLTDAKAQTFVLEDGGELVVYEFPSMLAQEKGWGTLMHEWESTGHRGGTNFNLQRFLLILYAGQNASDSTLGTIQQVMHNLAKY
;
A
#
# COMPACT_ATOMS: atom_id res chain seq x y z
N MET A 1 -3.34 45.75 -31.97
CA MET A 1 -3.99 45.42 -30.69
C MET A 1 -4.29 43.92 -30.50
N LYS A 2 -4.76 43.16 -31.50
CA LYS A 2 -5.06 41.72 -31.35
C LYS A 2 -3.86 40.77 -31.14
N ARG A 3 -2.66 41.13 -31.62
CA ARG A 3 -1.44 40.31 -31.49
C ARG A 3 -0.79 40.36 -30.10
N VAL A 4 -1.05 41.43 -29.34
CA VAL A 4 -0.52 41.60 -27.98
C VAL A 4 -1.30 40.73 -26.98
N GLY A 5 -2.62 40.57 -27.18
CA GLY A 5 -3.46 39.71 -26.33
C GLY A 5 -3.11 38.23 -26.42
N VAL A 6 -2.72 37.73 -27.60
CA VAL A 6 -2.33 36.32 -27.78
C VAL A 6 -0.98 36.02 -27.13
N ALA A 7 -0.02 36.94 -27.21
CA ALA A 7 1.28 36.78 -26.55
C ALA A 7 1.17 36.77 -25.02
N LEU A 8 0.29 37.59 -24.43
CA LEU A 8 0.01 37.59 -23.00
C LEU A 8 -0.67 36.31 -22.51
N LEU A 9 -1.53 35.71 -23.34
CA LEU A 9 -2.22 34.46 -23.01
C LEU A 9 -1.26 33.26 -22.98
N VAL A 10 -0.28 33.22 -23.89
CA VAL A 10 0.74 32.16 -23.95
C VAL A 10 1.72 32.24 -22.75
N VAL A 11 2.08 33.45 -22.31
CA VAL A 11 2.93 33.64 -21.12
C VAL A 11 2.19 33.28 -19.82
N ALA A 12 0.88 33.56 -19.74
CA ALA A 12 0.08 33.18 -18.57
C ALA A 12 -0.07 31.66 -18.40
N VAL A 13 -0.15 30.89 -19.50
CA VAL A 13 -0.19 29.41 -19.46
C VAL A 13 1.18 28.80 -19.13
N ALA A 14 2.28 29.51 -19.42
CA ALA A 14 3.64 29.07 -19.08
C ALA A 14 4.01 29.27 -17.59
N LEU A 15 3.26 30.10 -16.85
CA LEU A 15 3.53 30.39 -15.43
C LEU A 15 2.85 29.44 -14.44
N THR A 16 2.09 28.43 -14.89
CA THR A 16 1.54 27.39 -14.01
C THR A 16 2.48 26.18 -13.84
N GLY A 17 3.72 26.29 -14.31
CA GLY A 17 4.73 25.24 -14.20
C GLY A 17 5.47 25.28 -12.85
N CYS A 18 5.36 24.17 -12.11
CA CYS A 18 6.13 23.83 -10.91
C CYS A 18 5.75 24.57 -9.62
N TRP A 19 4.51 24.38 -9.16
CA TRP A 19 4.21 24.59 -7.74
C TRP A 19 4.94 23.50 -6.93
N GLU A 20 5.88 23.89 -6.06
CA GLU A 20 6.44 23.00 -5.03
C GLU A 20 5.28 22.32 -4.30
N GLN A 21 5.16 20.99 -4.43
CA GLN A 21 4.09 20.23 -3.81
C GLN A 21 4.42 19.99 -2.34
N LYS A 22 4.27 21.03 -1.51
CA LYS A 22 4.34 20.87 -0.06
C LYS A 22 3.08 20.14 0.40
N THR A 23 3.29 19.04 1.12
CA THR A 23 2.23 18.20 1.65
C THR A 23 1.91 18.65 3.08
N LYS A 24 0.66 19.08 3.30
CA LYS A 24 0.11 19.36 4.65
C LYS A 24 -0.59 18.14 5.23
N THR A 25 -1.13 17.27 4.38
CA THR A 25 -1.90 16.10 4.78
C THR A 25 -1.56 14.92 3.88
N PHE A 26 -1.34 13.75 4.48
CA PHE A 26 -1.09 12.50 3.76
C PHE A 26 -1.59 11.30 4.58
N GLN A 27 -1.55 10.12 3.98
CA GLN A 27 -1.87 8.86 4.62
C GLN A 27 -0.68 7.91 4.55
N GLY A 28 -0.55 7.03 5.55
CA GLY A 28 0.51 6.03 5.59
C GLY A 28 0.24 4.97 6.66
N ALA A 29 0.73 3.76 6.41
CA ALA A 29 0.72 2.69 7.41
C ALA A 29 1.74 2.99 8.51
N VAL A 30 1.41 2.67 9.75
CA VAL A 30 2.31 2.81 10.90
C VAL A 30 3.36 1.71 10.85
N GLU A 31 4.63 2.11 10.72
CA GLU A 31 5.77 1.22 10.81
C GLU A 31 6.18 1.03 12.27
N ARG A 32 6.20 2.14 13.02
CA ARG A 32 6.64 2.15 14.41
C ARG A 32 6.05 3.31 15.19
N VAL A 33 5.77 3.07 16.47
CA VAL A 33 5.43 4.10 17.45
C VAL A 33 6.50 4.10 18.55
N GLU A 34 7.16 5.24 18.73
CA GLU A 34 8.15 5.47 19.78
C GLU A 34 7.77 6.75 20.55
N ASN A 35 8.32 6.94 21.75
CA ASN A 35 7.98 8.10 22.58
C ASN A 35 8.23 9.43 21.85
N GLY A 36 7.15 10.12 21.49
CA GLY A 36 7.20 11.41 20.80
C GLY A 36 7.36 11.31 19.28
N ARG A 37 7.35 10.10 18.68
CA ARG A 37 7.58 9.92 17.24
C ARG A 37 6.76 8.75 16.68
N ILE A 38 6.14 8.97 15.52
CA ILE A 38 5.50 7.91 14.74
C ILE A 38 6.18 7.81 13.38
N SER A 39 6.68 6.62 13.05
CA SER A 39 7.29 6.31 11.76
C SER A 39 6.24 5.69 10.85
N LEU A 40 6.09 6.23 9.66
CA LEU A 40 5.03 5.87 8.72
C LEU A 40 5.59 5.54 7.34
N ASN A 41 4.93 4.64 6.63
CA ASN A 41 5.16 4.48 5.20
C ASN A 41 4.66 5.73 4.46
N CYS A 42 5.58 6.45 3.83
CA CYS A 42 5.31 7.66 3.06
C CYS A 42 5.70 7.52 1.59
N SER A 43 5.77 6.28 1.10
CA SER A 43 6.18 5.99 -0.28
C SER A 43 5.33 6.71 -1.31
N ASP A 44 4.02 6.79 -1.07
CA ASP A 44 3.09 7.51 -1.95
C ASP A 44 3.42 8.99 -2.04
N GLU A 45 3.73 9.64 -0.91
CA GLU A 45 4.14 11.05 -0.90
C GLU A 45 5.52 11.25 -1.52
N MET A 46 6.47 10.34 -1.28
CA MET A 46 7.83 10.40 -1.84
C MET A 46 7.88 10.16 -3.35
N ASN A 47 6.86 9.47 -3.89
CA ASN A 47 6.73 9.19 -5.32
C ASN A 47 5.67 10.06 -6.00
N ARG A 48 4.99 10.92 -5.25
CA ARG A 48 3.98 11.83 -5.77
C ARG A 48 4.55 12.68 -6.90
N GLY A 49 3.87 12.66 -8.04
CA GLY A 49 4.26 13.44 -9.21
C GLY A 49 5.48 12.93 -9.98
N LYS A 50 6.15 11.85 -9.54
CA LYS A 50 7.19 11.20 -10.36
C LYS A 50 6.56 10.58 -11.61
N ARG A 51 7.28 10.69 -12.74
CA ARG A 51 6.93 10.04 -14.00
C ARG A 51 8.10 9.11 -14.38
N GLY A 52 7.81 7.83 -14.63
CA GLY A 52 8.83 6.82 -14.95
C GLY A 52 8.89 5.70 -13.91
N ALA A 53 9.99 4.94 -13.92
CA ALA A 53 10.21 3.85 -12.96
C ALA A 53 10.23 4.40 -11.53
N ILE A 54 9.37 3.84 -10.69
CA ILE A 54 9.34 4.08 -9.25
C ILE A 54 10.15 2.95 -8.62
N ASP A 55 11.19 3.29 -7.87
CA ASP A 55 11.95 2.28 -7.12
C ASP A 55 11.02 1.55 -6.16
N ALA A 56 11.08 0.21 -6.13
CA ALA A 56 10.26 -0.62 -5.25
C ALA A 56 10.65 -0.51 -3.76
N ILE A 57 11.54 0.44 -3.41
CA ILE A 57 12.01 0.68 -2.05
C ILE A 57 10.96 1.49 -1.32
N GLY A 58 10.40 0.92 -0.24
CA GLY A 58 9.51 1.65 0.66
C GLY A 58 10.24 2.81 1.35
N TYR A 59 9.60 3.98 1.40
CA TYR A 59 10.11 5.14 2.12
C TYR A 59 9.41 5.27 3.47
N ILE A 60 10.20 5.35 4.54
CA ILE A 60 9.72 5.59 5.90
C ILE A 60 9.95 7.06 6.27
N CYS A 61 8.91 7.71 6.77
CA CYS A 61 8.96 9.07 7.27
C CYS A 61 8.69 9.12 8.76
N ASP A 62 9.57 9.83 9.48
CA ASP A 62 9.38 10.12 10.89
C ASP A 62 8.55 11.39 11.09
N ILE A 63 7.47 11.27 11.84
CA ILE A 63 6.60 12.36 12.26
C ILE A 63 6.70 12.52 13.77
N GLU A 64 7.16 13.69 14.20
CA GLU A 64 7.26 14.08 15.60
C GLU A 64 5.85 14.38 16.14
N THR A 65 5.56 13.89 17.33
CA THR A 65 4.34 14.18 18.08
C THR A 65 4.69 14.99 19.33
N THR A 66 3.80 15.86 19.75
CA THR A 66 3.97 16.73 20.93
C THR A 66 2.77 16.59 21.85
N SER A 67 2.81 17.24 23.02
CA SER A 67 1.63 17.33 23.90
C SER A 67 0.44 18.07 23.28
N GLN A 68 0.64 18.77 22.16
CA GLN A 68 -0.42 19.46 21.41
C GLN A 68 -0.95 18.65 20.23
N THR A 69 -0.36 17.48 19.93
CA THR A 69 -0.83 16.62 18.85
C THR A 69 -2.18 16.03 19.23
N VAL A 70 -3.17 16.21 18.37
CA VAL A 70 -4.51 15.62 18.53
C VAL A 70 -4.52 14.22 17.94
N TYR A 71 -5.08 13.26 18.67
CA TYR A 71 -5.22 11.87 18.24
C TYR A 71 -6.72 11.55 18.19
N ARG A 72 -7.21 11.02 17.07
CA ARG A 72 -8.62 10.64 16.92
C ARG A 72 -8.82 9.51 15.93
N ASP A 73 -10.00 8.91 15.91
CA ASP A 73 -10.47 8.05 14.82
C ASP A 73 -11.20 8.87 13.74
N GLU A 74 -11.70 8.19 12.70
CA GLU A 74 -12.47 8.80 11.61
C GLU A 74 -13.83 9.36 12.05
N ASP A 75 -14.42 8.79 13.10
CA ASP A 75 -15.69 9.26 13.69
C ASP A 75 -15.49 10.52 14.55
N GLY A 76 -14.24 10.87 14.85
CA GLY A 76 -13.85 12.03 15.64
C GLY A 76 -13.75 11.76 17.13
N SER A 77 -13.75 10.50 17.56
CA SER A 77 -13.50 10.12 18.95
C SER A 77 -12.04 10.38 19.32
N ASP A 78 -11.81 10.93 20.50
CA ASP A 78 -10.45 11.17 21.00
C ASP A 78 -9.73 9.85 21.30
N LEU A 79 -8.53 9.69 20.77
CA LEU A 79 -7.63 8.57 20.99
C LEU A 79 -6.39 9.02 21.79
N LYS A 80 -5.54 8.06 22.14
CA LYS A 80 -4.21 8.27 22.69
C LYS A 80 -3.16 7.74 21.73
N ALA A 81 -1.92 8.19 21.89
CA ALA A 81 -0.79 7.68 21.10
C ALA A 81 -0.64 6.15 21.17
N SER A 82 -1.03 5.53 22.29
CA SER A 82 -1.00 4.07 22.48
C SER A 82 -2.01 3.29 21.65
N ASP A 83 -3.03 3.96 21.11
CA ASP A 83 -4.08 3.30 20.33
C ASP A 83 -3.64 3.09 18.87
N PHE A 84 -2.59 3.78 18.44
CA PHE A 84 -1.98 3.65 17.12
C PHE A 84 -0.97 2.51 17.15
N LYS A 85 -1.15 1.51 16.30
CA LYS A 85 -0.35 0.27 16.27
C LYS A 85 0.30 0.07 14.92
N THR A 86 1.42 -0.64 14.91
CA THR A 86 2.09 -1.05 13.68
C THR A 86 1.11 -1.77 12.75
N GLY A 87 1.09 -1.34 11.50
CA GLY A 87 0.23 -1.81 10.42
C GLY A 87 -1.04 -1.00 10.20
N GLU A 88 -1.50 -0.23 11.19
CA GLU A 88 -2.70 0.59 11.01
C GLU A 88 -2.43 1.75 10.05
N VAL A 89 -3.44 2.12 9.25
CA VAL A 89 -3.33 3.28 8.36
C VAL A 89 -3.81 4.52 9.07
N VAL A 90 -2.98 5.56 8.99
CA VAL A 90 -3.27 6.85 9.62
C VAL A 90 -3.26 7.95 8.59
N LYS A 91 -4.18 8.90 8.74
CA LYS A 91 -4.10 10.20 8.09
C LYS A 91 -3.39 11.17 9.00
N VAL A 92 -2.30 11.73 8.49
CA VAL A 92 -1.49 12.72 9.17
C VAL A 92 -1.86 14.11 8.67
N ILE A 93 -2.13 15.02 9.60
CA ILE A 93 -2.17 16.46 9.34
C ILE A 93 -0.95 17.06 10.02
N LEU A 94 -0.01 17.56 9.23
CA LEU A 94 1.21 18.20 9.74
C LEU A 94 0.89 19.60 10.24
N THR A 95 1.59 20.12 11.25
CA THR A 95 1.50 21.52 11.68
C THR A 95 1.87 22.52 10.58
N LYS A 96 2.84 22.17 9.72
CA LYS A 96 3.25 22.95 8.55
C LYS A 96 3.41 22.04 7.35
N ALA A 97 3.05 22.53 6.17
CA ALA A 97 3.25 21.78 4.93
C ALA A 97 4.75 21.51 4.72
N ALA A 98 5.10 20.25 4.41
CA ALA A 98 6.46 19.79 4.26
C ALA A 98 6.72 19.35 2.81
N ASP A 99 7.92 19.62 2.32
CA ASP A 99 8.42 19.00 1.09
C ASP A 99 9.04 17.65 1.43
N PHE A 100 8.52 16.59 0.81
CA PHE A 100 9.00 15.22 1.00
C PHE A 100 10.21 14.91 0.12
N HIS A 101 10.40 15.65 -0.98
CA HIS A 101 11.52 15.45 -1.92
C HIS A 101 12.77 16.29 -1.59
N ALA A 102 12.71 17.10 -0.53
CA ALA A 102 13.84 17.91 -0.10
C ALA A 102 15.05 17.04 0.24
N SER A 103 16.22 17.40 -0.29
CA SER A 103 17.50 16.71 -0.02
C SER A 103 17.90 16.74 1.46
N LYS A 104 17.35 17.69 2.23
CA LYS A 104 17.47 17.79 3.69
C LYS A 104 16.09 18.00 4.29
N PRO A 105 15.34 16.91 4.58
CA PRO A 105 14.02 17.04 5.18
C PRO A 105 14.16 17.60 6.60
N GLY A 106 13.42 18.67 6.89
CA GLY A 106 13.29 19.20 8.24
C GLY A 106 12.43 18.29 9.12
N LYS A 107 12.40 18.56 10.43
CA LYS A 107 11.48 17.89 11.36
C LYS A 107 10.03 18.18 10.95
N ARG A 108 9.20 17.14 10.95
CA ARG A 108 7.77 17.22 10.64
C ARG A 108 7.00 16.94 11.92
N TYR A 109 6.13 17.86 12.32
CA TYR A 109 5.33 17.72 13.54
C TYR A 109 3.87 17.49 13.19
N ALA A 110 3.24 16.50 13.81
CA ALA A 110 1.81 16.24 13.66
C ALA A 110 0.97 17.28 14.44
N GLU A 111 0.04 17.91 13.73
CA GLU A 111 -1.08 18.65 14.32
C GLU A 111 -2.19 17.68 14.73
N THR A 112 -2.51 16.74 13.83
CA THR A 112 -3.51 15.70 14.11
C THR A 112 -3.11 14.38 13.44
N LEU A 113 -3.33 13.29 14.16
CA LEU A 113 -3.27 11.93 13.66
C LEU A 113 -4.68 11.34 13.72
N ILE A 114 -5.18 10.89 12.58
CA ILE A 114 -6.49 10.25 12.45
C ILE A 114 -6.25 8.78 12.12
N LEU A 115 -6.64 7.88 13.02
CA LEU A 115 -6.67 6.44 12.76
C LEU A 115 -7.81 6.16 11.79
N LEU A 116 -7.48 5.59 10.63
CA LEU A 116 -8.48 5.22 9.63
C LEU A 116 -9.00 3.82 9.96
N HIS A 117 -10.32 3.68 9.99
CA HIS A 117 -10.94 2.36 10.00
C HIS A 117 -10.67 1.75 8.63
N GLN A 118 -9.91 0.66 8.60
CA GLN A 118 -9.92 -0.23 7.45
C GLN A 118 -10.91 -1.32 7.78
N ASP A 119 -11.90 -1.52 6.93
CA ASP A 119 -12.71 -2.71 7.06
C ASP A 119 -11.77 -3.91 6.86
N ASP A 120 -11.79 -4.85 7.80
CA ASP A 120 -10.97 -6.05 7.71
C ASP A 120 -11.36 -6.81 6.43
N VAL A 121 -10.48 -6.80 5.44
CA VAL A 121 -10.67 -7.61 4.24
C VAL A 121 -10.64 -9.08 4.67
N THR A 122 -11.65 -9.84 4.28
CA THR A 122 -11.65 -11.29 4.48
C THR A 122 -11.22 -12.02 3.22
N ARG A 123 -10.83 -13.29 3.35
CA ARG A 123 -10.62 -14.16 2.19
C ARG A 123 -11.86 -14.19 1.29
N GLN A 124 -13.06 -14.16 1.88
CA GLN A 124 -14.31 -14.18 1.11
C GLN A 124 -14.51 -12.90 0.31
N ASP A 125 -14.11 -11.73 0.82
CA ASP A 125 -14.15 -10.47 0.06
C ASP A 125 -13.23 -10.52 -1.15
N ILE A 126 -12.01 -11.05 -0.98
CA ILE A 126 -11.05 -11.27 -2.06
C ILE A 126 -11.66 -12.19 -3.13
N LEU A 127 -12.13 -13.37 -2.74
CA LEU A 127 -12.68 -14.36 -3.67
C LEU A 127 -13.93 -13.85 -4.39
N ARG A 128 -14.80 -13.14 -3.67
CA ARG A 128 -15.99 -12.50 -4.25
C ARG A 128 -15.60 -11.45 -5.29
N ALA A 129 -14.68 -10.55 -4.95
CA ALA A 129 -14.26 -9.48 -5.84
C ALA A 129 -13.55 -10.00 -7.10
N LEU A 130 -12.76 -11.08 -6.98
CA LEU A 130 -12.19 -11.78 -8.13
C LEU A 130 -13.29 -12.40 -9.01
N GLY A 131 -14.26 -13.09 -8.40
CA GLY A 131 -15.40 -13.68 -9.08
C GLY A 131 -16.28 -12.67 -9.81
N GLU A 132 -16.55 -11.51 -9.21
CA GLU A 132 -17.28 -10.39 -9.81
C GLU A 132 -16.58 -9.80 -11.05
N LYS A 133 -15.25 -9.96 -11.13
CA LYS A 133 -14.46 -9.61 -12.32
C LYS A 133 -14.37 -10.74 -13.34
N GLY A 134 -15.07 -11.85 -13.13
CA GLY A 134 -15.15 -12.98 -14.05
C GLY A 134 -14.04 -14.02 -13.88
N LEU A 135 -13.19 -13.90 -12.84
CA LEU A 135 -12.22 -14.94 -12.52
C LEU A 135 -12.92 -16.10 -11.82
N LYS A 136 -12.86 -17.29 -12.42
CA LYS A 136 -13.34 -18.51 -11.76
C LYS A 136 -12.16 -19.24 -11.14
N LEU A 137 -12.32 -19.54 -9.85
CA LEU A 137 -11.30 -20.14 -9.02
C LEU A 137 -11.81 -21.48 -8.49
N THR A 138 -11.04 -22.54 -8.68
CA THR A 138 -11.33 -23.87 -8.12
C THR A 138 -10.31 -24.17 -7.04
N ALA A 139 -10.76 -24.26 -5.78
CA ALA A 139 -9.89 -24.58 -4.66
C ALA A 139 -9.42 -26.04 -4.73
N TYR A 140 -8.16 -26.28 -4.36
CA TYR A 140 -7.61 -27.61 -4.14
C TYR A 140 -6.55 -27.59 -3.05
N ASP A 141 -6.29 -28.76 -2.47
CA ASP A 141 -5.22 -28.95 -1.48
C ASP A 141 -3.93 -29.26 -2.22
N ASP A 142 -3.06 -28.27 -2.34
CA ASP A 142 -1.74 -28.43 -2.94
C ASP A 142 -0.75 -28.97 -1.90
N PRO A 143 -0.25 -30.22 -2.04
CA PRO A 143 0.71 -30.78 -1.09
C PRO A 143 2.08 -30.10 -1.14
N ASP A 144 2.39 -29.39 -2.23
CA ASP A 144 3.68 -28.75 -2.47
C ASP A 144 3.65 -27.24 -2.13
N VAL A 145 2.53 -26.73 -1.60
CA VAL A 145 2.43 -25.33 -1.19
C VAL A 145 3.43 -25.02 -0.08
N ILE A 146 4.20 -23.93 -0.26
CA ILE A 146 5.16 -23.49 0.75
C ILE A 146 4.39 -23.10 2.01
N SER A 147 4.60 -23.83 3.10
CA SER A 147 3.99 -23.53 4.40
C SER A 147 4.73 -22.37 5.07
N LEU A 148 4.03 -21.26 5.31
CA LEU A 148 4.57 -20.11 6.02
C LEU A 148 4.08 -20.11 7.48
N THR A 149 4.99 -19.81 8.41
CA THR A 149 4.65 -19.70 9.84
C THR A 149 3.50 -18.74 10.05
N ASP A 150 2.52 -19.15 10.86
CA ASP A 150 1.32 -18.40 11.20
C ASP A 150 0.39 -18.05 10.01
N ALA A 151 0.63 -18.58 8.81
CA ALA A 151 -0.22 -18.33 7.65
C ALA A 151 -1.18 -19.49 7.37
N LYS A 152 -2.41 -19.17 6.97
CA LYS A 152 -3.33 -20.14 6.35
C LYS A 152 -3.28 -19.97 4.84
N ALA A 153 -2.72 -20.96 4.15
CA ALA A 153 -2.68 -20.99 2.69
C ALA A 153 -3.92 -21.70 2.12
N GLN A 154 -4.37 -21.25 0.95
CA GLN A 154 -5.30 -21.97 0.09
C GLN A 154 -4.88 -21.77 -1.35
N THR A 155 -4.79 -22.85 -2.11
CA THR A 155 -4.46 -22.81 -3.53
C THR A 155 -5.71 -22.92 -4.39
N PHE A 156 -5.69 -22.21 -5.52
CA PHE A 156 -6.76 -22.17 -6.51
C PHE A 156 -6.20 -22.34 -7.91
N VAL A 157 -6.88 -23.15 -8.74
CA VAL A 157 -6.65 -23.18 -10.19
C VAL A 157 -7.60 -22.17 -10.86
N LEU A 158 -7.05 -21.38 -11.77
CA LEU A 158 -7.78 -20.47 -12.65
C LEU A 158 -8.17 -21.18 -13.96
N GLU A 159 -9.22 -20.71 -14.64
CA GLU A 159 -9.67 -21.30 -15.92
C GLU A 159 -8.60 -21.27 -17.03
N ASP A 160 -7.69 -20.30 -17.01
CA ASP A 160 -6.58 -20.21 -17.97
C ASP A 160 -5.38 -21.11 -17.58
N GLY A 161 -5.51 -21.88 -16.49
CA GLY A 161 -4.47 -22.79 -16.00
C GLY A 161 -3.41 -22.10 -15.13
N GLY A 162 -3.59 -20.83 -14.78
CA GLY A 162 -2.80 -20.21 -13.72
C GLY A 162 -3.11 -20.82 -12.34
N GLU A 163 -2.17 -20.70 -11.41
CA GLU A 163 -2.34 -21.10 -10.01
C GLU A 163 -2.22 -19.89 -9.10
N LEU A 164 -3.21 -19.67 -8.25
CA LEU A 164 -3.22 -18.59 -7.26
C LEU A 164 -3.17 -19.19 -5.86
N VAL A 165 -2.12 -18.85 -5.10
CA VAL A 165 -2.04 -19.16 -3.68
C VAL A 165 -2.42 -17.91 -2.89
N VAL A 166 -3.34 -18.06 -1.94
CA VAL A 166 -3.75 -17.00 -1.02
C VAL A 166 -3.29 -17.35 0.39
N TYR A 167 -2.29 -16.62 0.89
CA TYR A 167 -1.83 -16.69 2.27
C TYR A 167 -2.57 -15.67 3.12
N GLU A 168 -3.18 -16.13 4.21
CA GLU A 168 -3.83 -15.29 5.22
C GLU A 168 -3.01 -15.32 6.51
N PHE A 169 -2.53 -14.15 6.94
CA PHE A 169 -1.76 -13.97 8.17
C PHE A 169 -2.64 -13.43 9.31
N PRO A 170 -2.20 -13.56 10.57
CA PRO A 170 -2.88 -12.94 11.72
C PRO A 170 -2.72 -11.42 11.75
N SER A 171 -1.73 -10.86 11.07
CA SER A 171 -1.48 -9.42 10.99
C SER A 171 -0.60 -9.06 9.78
N MET A 172 -0.56 -7.78 9.42
CA MET A 172 0.37 -7.25 8.41
C MET A 172 1.83 -7.49 8.78
N LEU A 173 2.20 -7.30 10.05
CA LEU A 173 3.57 -7.59 10.50
C LEU A 173 3.94 -9.07 10.32
N ALA A 174 3.00 -9.99 10.51
CA ALA A 174 3.22 -11.40 10.25
C ALA A 174 3.35 -11.69 8.74
N GLN A 175 2.58 -11.00 7.91
CA GLN A 175 2.69 -11.08 6.45
C GLN A 175 4.07 -10.60 5.95
N GLU A 176 4.58 -9.48 6.45
CA GLU A 176 5.93 -8.99 6.09
C GLU A 176 7.04 -9.97 6.45
N LYS A 177 6.95 -10.58 7.64
CA LYS A 177 7.88 -11.65 8.05
C LYS A 177 7.74 -12.89 7.18
N GLY A 178 6.49 -13.29 6.91
CA GLY A 178 6.16 -14.42 6.05
C GLY A 178 6.68 -14.24 4.63
N TRP A 179 6.66 -13.02 4.08
CA TRP A 179 7.26 -12.70 2.79
C TRP A 179 8.77 -13.00 2.77
N GLY A 180 9.51 -12.59 3.80
CA GLY A 180 10.93 -12.90 3.92
C GLY A 180 11.21 -14.41 3.92
N THR A 181 10.41 -15.19 4.64
CA THR A 181 10.49 -16.65 4.63
C THR A 181 10.14 -17.23 3.27
N LEU A 182 9.06 -16.77 2.64
CA LEU A 182 8.64 -17.23 1.32
C LEU A 182 9.75 -17.03 0.28
N MET A 183 10.38 -15.86 0.25
CA MET A 183 11.47 -15.57 -0.68
C MET A 183 12.67 -16.50 -0.50
N HIS A 184 13.01 -16.81 0.75
CA HIS A 184 14.10 -17.75 1.06
C HIS A 184 13.80 -19.18 0.58
N GLU A 185 12.57 -19.67 0.84
CA GLU A 185 12.13 -20.99 0.39
C GLU A 185 11.96 -21.05 -1.14
N TRP A 186 11.58 -19.94 -1.76
CA TRP A 186 11.44 -19.84 -3.22
C TRP A 186 12.79 -19.96 -3.92
N GLU A 187 13.84 -19.31 -3.38
CA GLU A 187 15.21 -19.42 -3.90
C GLU A 187 15.77 -20.85 -3.78
N SER A 188 15.40 -21.59 -2.73
CA SER A 188 15.93 -22.93 -2.45
C SER A 188 15.27 -24.05 -3.27
N THR A 189 14.00 -23.88 -3.65
CA THR A 189 13.18 -24.90 -4.32
C THR A 189 13.23 -24.86 -5.85
N GLY A 190 13.90 -23.87 -6.45
CA GLY A 190 14.10 -23.77 -7.90
C GLY A 190 12.80 -23.62 -8.70
N HIS A 191 11.75 -23.07 -8.08
CA HIS A 191 10.39 -23.01 -8.62
C HIS A 191 10.11 -21.85 -9.60
N ARG A 192 8.99 -22.01 -10.32
CA ARG A 192 8.48 -21.19 -11.43
C ARG A 192 8.29 -19.74 -11.00
N GLY A 193 8.58 -18.79 -11.90
CA GLY A 193 8.34 -17.36 -11.67
C GLY A 193 6.87 -17.09 -11.31
N GLY A 194 6.64 -16.16 -10.40
CA GLY A 194 5.30 -15.78 -9.94
C GLY A 194 5.20 -14.28 -9.70
N THR A 195 3.98 -13.75 -9.74
CA THR A 195 3.70 -12.36 -9.39
C THR A 195 2.99 -12.30 -8.05
N ASN A 196 3.49 -11.46 -7.14
CA ASN A 196 2.91 -11.30 -5.81
C ASN A 196 2.01 -10.07 -5.73
N PHE A 197 0.99 -10.14 -4.86
CA PHE A 197 0.13 -9.03 -4.50
C PHE A 197 -0.05 -9.00 -2.98
N ASN A 198 0.03 -7.81 -2.40
CA ASN A 198 -0.13 -7.60 -0.96
C ASN A 198 -1.42 -6.84 -0.69
N LEU A 199 -2.22 -7.29 0.26
CA LEU A 199 -3.44 -6.63 0.70
C LEU A 199 -3.65 -6.87 2.19
N GLN A 200 -3.47 -5.83 3.02
CA GLN A 200 -3.54 -5.95 4.48
C GLN A 200 -2.76 -7.19 4.97
N ARG A 201 -3.41 -8.12 5.67
CA ARG A 201 -2.83 -9.39 6.16
C ARG A 201 -2.78 -10.53 5.13
N PHE A 202 -2.98 -10.26 3.85
CA PHE A 202 -3.01 -11.26 2.78
C PHE A 202 -1.86 -11.09 1.79
N LEU A 203 -1.16 -12.18 1.53
CA LEU A 203 -0.20 -12.28 0.44
C LEU A 203 -0.76 -13.24 -0.60
N LEU A 204 -0.92 -12.76 -1.83
CA LEU A 204 -1.37 -13.56 -2.95
C LEU A 204 -0.21 -13.80 -3.90
N ILE A 205 0.04 -15.05 -4.27
CA ILE A 205 1.06 -15.42 -5.25
C ILE A 205 0.36 -16.04 -6.45
N LEU A 206 0.42 -15.35 -7.58
CA LEU A 206 0.01 -15.89 -8.86
C LEU A 206 1.22 -16.56 -9.52
N TYR A 207 1.21 -17.89 -9.54
CA TYR A 207 2.12 -18.67 -10.36
C TYR A 207 1.58 -18.68 -11.79
N ALA A 208 2.26 -17.95 -12.65
CA ALA A 208 2.07 -18.08 -14.08
C ALA A 208 2.80 -19.35 -14.54
N GLY A 209 2.08 -20.47 -14.65
CA GLY A 209 2.44 -21.46 -15.65
C GLY A 209 2.41 -20.84 -17.06
N GLN A 210 2.79 -21.57 -18.11
CA GLN A 210 2.88 -21.05 -19.50
C GLN A 210 1.63 -20.31 -20.05
N ASN A 211 0.52 -20.24 -19.31
CA ASN A 211 -0.80 -19.82 -19.79
C ASN A 211 -1.53 -18.75 -18.95
N ALA A 212 -1.03 -18.29 -17.80
CA ALA A 212 -1.72 -17.21 -17.08
C ALA A 212 -1.68 -15.93 -17.92
N SER A 213 -2.83 -15.44 -18.36
CA SER A 213 -2.89 -14.34 -19.32
C SER A 213 -2.56 -12.98 -18.67
N ASP A 214 -2.02 -12.03 -19.45
CA ASP A 214 -1.85 -10.64 -19.01
C ASP A 214 -3.16 -10.02 -18.49
N SER A 215 -4.31 -10.50 -19.01
CA SER A 215 -5.65 -10.11 -18.57
C SER A 215 -5.94 -10.59 -17.14
N THR A 216 -5.55 -11.81 -16.78
CA THR A 216 -5.71 -12.37 -15.44
C THR A 216 -4.91 -11.57 -14.43
N LEU A 217 -3.64 -11.29 -14.76
CA LEU A 217 -2.77 -10.45 -13.94
C LEU A 217 -3.36 -9.06 -13.69
N GLY A 218 -3.76 -8.37 -14.77
CA GLY A 218 -4.34 -7.03 -14.67
C GLY A 218 -5.65 -7.00 -13.87
N THR A 219 -6.44 -8.07 -13.96
CA THR A 219 -7.68 -8.21 -13.18
C THR A 219 -7.39 -8.35 -11.69
N ILE A 220 -6.47 -9.24 -11.30
CA ILE A 220 -6.07 -9.42 -9.89
C ILE A 220 -5.51 -8.10 -9.35
N GLN A 221 -4.63 -7.44 -10.10
CA GLN A 221 -4.08 -6.14 -9.70
C GLN A 221 -5.18 -5.09 -9.45
N GLN A 222 -6.17 -5.01 -10.33
CA GLN A 222 -7.28 -4.08 -10.19
C GLN A 222 -8.14 -4.40 -8.95
N VAL A 223 -8.39 -5.69 -8.68
CA VAL A 223 -9.16 -6.11 -7.49
C VAL A 223 -8.41 -5.74 -6.21
N MET A 224 -7.12 -6.04 -6.13
CA MET A 224 -6.30 -5.69 -4.97
C MET A 224 -6.26 -4.19 -4.73
N HIS A 225 -6.08 -3.38 -5.78
CA HIS A 225 -6.12 -1.92 -5.68
C HIS A 225 -7.46 -1.37 -5.19
N ASN A 226 -8.56 -1.99 -5.59
CA ASN A 226 -9.89 -1.56 -5.16
C ASN A 226 -10.16 -1.93 -3.70
N LEU A 227 -9.74 -3.12 -3.27
CA LEU A 227 -9.89 -3.56 -1.88
C LEU A 227 -8.98 -2.79 -0.92
N ALA A 228 -7.79 -2.35 -1.37
CA ALA A 228 -6.88 -1.57 -0.55
C ALA A 228 -7.34 -0.12 -0.25
N LYS A 229 -8.41 0.35 -0.90
CA LYS A 229 -8.97 1.70 -0.72
C LYS A 229 -10.01 1.80 0.40
N TYR A 230 -10.39 0.67 0.98
CA TYR A 230 -11.36 0.53 2.06
C TYR A 230 -10.69 -0.18 3.24
#